data_AF-A0A3A1QMH8-F1
#
_entry.id   AF-A0A3A1QMH8-F1
#
_cell.length_a   1.000
_cell.length_b   1.000
_cell.length_c   1.000
_cell.angle_alpha   90.00
_cell.angle_beta   90.00
_cell.angle_gamma   90.00
#
_symmetry.space_group_name_H-M   'P 1'
#
loop_
_entity.id
_entity.type
_entity.pdbx_description
1 polymer ?
#
loop_
_entity_poly.entity_id
_entity_poly.type
_entity_poly.pdbx_seq_one_letter_code
_entity_poly.pdbx_strand_id
1 'polypeptide(L)'
;MAKEKIPSDLYESLRNAGFQLENHLNEYIHKYLNKKEFAAAASIFKTGQSKLTSLLQELHEAASPHLNVPTKQDLANISKLIIQVEEKVDVLSDQVEELTETVKRLNKEQPLQSSQTDASVSDTLDLESKQWEDSIQERIERLEALKEMAANSLKPEATSAKIRNMDIFQLLDMLQRKKKDE
;
A
#
# COMPACT_ATOMS: atom_id res chain seq x y z
N MET A 1 10.35 -66.71 -21.90
CA MET A 1 10.41 -65.24 -21.78
C MET A 1 11.76 -64.78 -22.31
N ALA A 2 11.83 -64.35 -23.58
CA ALA A 2 13.08 -63.88 -24.19
C ALA A 2 13.02 -62.35 -24.24
N LYS A 3 13.92 -61.68 -23.49
CA LYS A 3 14.12 -60.23 -23.61
C LYS A 3 14.86 -59.97 -24.93
N GLU A 4 14.15 -59.44 -25.92
CA GLU A 4 14.76 -58.88 -27.13
C GLU A 4 15.72 -57.76 -26.72
N LYS A 5 17.03 -57.99 -26.92
CA LYS A 5 18.04 -56.96 -26.80
C LYS A 5 18.01 -56.15 -28.08
N ILE A 6 17.51 -54.92 -27.99
CA ILE A 6 17.64 -53.90 -29.04
C ILE A 6 19.12 -53.84 -29.45
N PRO A 7 19.47 -53.89 -30.75
CA PRO A 7 20.86 -53.87 -31.18
C PRO A 7 21.54 -52.59 -30.70
N SER A 8 22.63 -52.74 -29.97
CA SER A 8 23.37 -51.67 -29.27
C SER A 8 23.72 -50.48 -30.17
N ASP A 9 23.97 -50.73 -31.46
CA ASP A 9 24.34 -49.72 -32.46
C ASP A 9 23.22 -48.70 -32.73
N LEU A 10 21.94 -49.09 -32.63
CA LEU A 10 20.82 -48.16 -32.80
C LEU A 10 20.67 -47.23 -31.58
N TYR A 11 20.97 -47.75 -30.40
CA TYR A 11 20.94 -46.93 -29.17
C TYR A 11 22.11 -45.94 -29.14
N GLU A 12 23.32 -46.36 -29.51
CA GLU A 12 24.48 -45.46 -29.60
C GLU A 12 24.33 -44.39 -30.67
N SER A 13 23.81 -44.75 -31.85
CA SER A 13 23.57 -43.78 -32.92
C SER A 13 22.49 -42.75 -32.56
N LEU A 14 21.39 -43.18 -31.93
CA LEU A 14 20.35 -42.27 -31.45
C LEU A 14 20.86 -41.38 -30.31
N ARG A 15 21.66 -41.93 -29.40
CA ARG A 15 22.30 -41.18 -28.31
C ARG A 15 23.24 -40.10 -28.86
N ASN A 16 24.07 -40.44 -29.84
CA ASN A 16 25.01 -39.51 -30.46
C ASN A 16 24.28 -38.43 -31.28
N ALA A 17 23.21 -38.79 -31.99
CA ALA A 17 22.36 -37.83 -32.70
C ALA A 17 21.63 -36.88 -31.73
N GLY A 18 21.11 -37.40 -30.62
CA GLY A 18 20.53 -36.60 -29.54
C GLY A 18 21.53 -35.63 -28.93
N PHE A 19 22.75 -36.09 -28.64
CA PHE A 19 23.81 -35.25 -28.10
C PHE A 19 24.25 -34.13 -29.07
N GLN A 20 24.32 -34.42 -30.37
CA GLN A 20 24.61 -33.41 -31.38
C GLN A 20 23.48 -32.37 -31.50
N LEU A 21 22.22 -32.80 -31.44
CA LEU A 21 21.07 -31.90 -31.43
C LEU A 21 21.08 -31.01 -30.18
N GLU A 22 21.33 -31.58 -29.01
CA GLU A 22 21.44 -30.85 -27.75
C GLU A 22 22.55 -29.80 -27.81
N ASN A 23 23.74 -30.15 -28.32
CA ASN A 23 24.84 -29.21 -28.49
C ASN A 23 24.49 -28.09 -29.47
N HIS A 24 23.89 -28.40 -30.63
CA HIS A 24 23.50 -27.38 -31.58
C HIS A 24 22.39 -26.47 -31.05
N LEU A 25 21.42 -27.01 -30.33
CA LEU A 25 20.38 -26.22 -29.69
C LEU A 25 20.96 -25.33 -28.60
N ASN A 26 21.90 -25.85 -27.81
CA ASN A 26 22.56 -25.09 -26.76
C ASN A 26 23.41 -23.95 -27.34
N GLU A 27 24.20 -24.23 -28.39
CA GLU A 27 24.95 -23.20 -29.12
C GLU A 27 24.02 -22.14 -29.72
N TYR A 28 22.88 -22.54 -30.28
CA TYR A 28 21.88 -21.63 -30.83
C TYR A 28 21.27 -20.74 -29.73
N ILE A 29 20.86 -21.33 -28.60
CA ILE A 29 20.33 -20.59 -27.45
C ILE A 29 21.37 -19.60 -26.93
N HIS A 30 22.61 -20.04 -26.70
CA HIS A 30 23.69 -19.17 -26.27
C HIS A 30 23.96 -18.04 -27.28
N LYS A 31 23.91 -18.32 -28.58
CA LYS A 31 24.11 -17.32 -29.64
C LYS A 31 22.98 -16.30 -29.73
N TYR A 32 21.74 -16.64 -29.38
CA TYR A 32 20.62 -15.69 -29.36
C TYR A 32 20.54 -14.91 -28.05
N LEU A 33 20.80 -15.56 -26.92
CA LEU A 33 20.71 -14.95 -25.59
C LEU A 33 21.90 -14.05 -25.26
N ASN A 34 23.09 -14.37 -25.79
CA ASN A 34 24.31 -13.58 -25.57
C ASN A 34 24.48 -12.42 -26.59
N LYS A 35 23.51 -12.21 -27.48
CA LYS A 35 23.49 -11.02 -28.32
C LYS A 35 23.07 -9.82 -27.48
N LYS A 36 24.01 -8.89 -27.29
CA LYS A 36 23.78 -7.58 -26.65
C LYS A 36 22.55 -6.85 -27.21
N GLU A 37 22.19 -7.11 -28.47
CA GLU A 37 20.98 -6.58 -29.12
C GLU A 37 19.68 -7.07 -28.47
N PHE A 38 19.60 -8.33 -28.02
CA PHE A 38 18.41 -8.83 -27.31
C PHE A 38 18.33 -8.22 -25.90
N ALA A 39 19.45 -8.11 -25.20
CA ALA A 39 19.52 -7.42 -23.91
C ALA A 39 19.18 -5.92 -24.04
N ALA A 40 19.61 -5.27 -25.12
CA ALA A 40 19.28 -3.88 -25.44
C ALA A 40 17.81 -3.71 -25.86
N ALA A 41 17.26 -4.63 -26.64
CA ALA A 41 15.83 -4.62 -26.98
C ALA A 41 14.96 -4.83 -25.73
N ALA A 42 15.36 -5.75 -24.85
CA ALA A 42 14.70 -5.98 -23.57
C ALA A 42 14.80 -4.77 -22.64
N SER A 43 15.94 -4.06 -22.61
CA SER A 43 16.10 -2.85 -21.81
C SER A 43 15.26 -1.69 -22.35
N ILE A 44 15.17 -1.52 -23.67
CA ILE A 44 14.28 -0.54 -24.31
C ILE A 44 12.82 -0.85 -23.99
N PHE A 45 12.42 -2.12 -24.09
CA PHE A 45 11.06 -2.55 -23.77
C PHE A 45 10.73 -2.34 -22.29
N LYS A 46 11.65 -2.65 -21.38
CA LYS A 46 11.52 -2.37 -19.94
C LYS A 46 11.38 -0.87 -19.67
N THR A 47 12.14 -0.04 -20.36
CA THR A 47 12.08 1.42 -20.22
C THR A 47 10.76 1.97 -20.76
N GLY A 48 10.26 1.42 -21.88
CA GLY A 48 8.95 1.74 -22.43
C GLY A 48 7.79 1.34 -21.52
N GLN A 49 7.86 0.15 -20.92
CA GLN A 49 6.88 -0.29 -19.93
C GLN A 49 6.87 0.60 -18.70
N SER A 50 8.05 0.97 -18.17
CA SER A 50 8.14 1.89 -17.03
C SER A 50 7.46 3.24 -17.33
N LYS A 51 7.68 3.81 -18.53
CA LYS A 51 7.02 5.05 -18.95
C LYS A 51 5.50 4.89 -19.09
N LEU A 52 5.05 3.76 -19.64
CA LEU A 52 3.62 3.46 -19.77
C LEU A 52 2.96 3.30 -18.40
N THR A 53 3.61 2.60 -17.46
CA THR A 53 3.10 2.47 -16.10
C THR A 53 3.09 3.79 -15.35
N SER A 54 4.08 4.66 -15.58
CA SER A 54 4.09 6.02 -15.02
C SER A 54 2.94 6.86 -15.58
N LEU A 55 2.71 6.83 -16.89
CA LEU A 55 1.58 7.55 -17.51
C LEU A 55 0.21 7.04 -17.04
N LEU A 56 0.06 5.72 -16.90
CA LEU A 56 -1.16 5.13 -16.32
C LEU A 56 -1.35 5.54 -14.86
N GLN A 57 -0.27 5.61 -14.09
CA GLN A 57 -0.30 6.08 -12.72
C GLN A 57 -0.67 7.57 -12.64
N GLU A 58 -0.07 8.43 -13.46
CA GLU A 58 -0.40 9.86 -13.53
C GLU A 58 -1.86 10.09 -13.96
N LEU A 59 -2.35 9.31 -14.93
CA LEU A 59 -3.76 9.35 -15.33
C LEU A 59 -4.66 8.92 -14.17
N HIS A 60 -4.29 7.85 -13.46
CA HIS A 60 -5.05 7.34 -12.33
C HIS A 60 -5.07 8.34 -11.17
N GLU A 61 -3.94 9.00 -10.89
CA GLU A 61 -3.85 10.05 -9.87
C GLU A 61 -4.62 11.31 -10.27
N ALA A 62 -4.64 11.69 -11.55
CA ALA A 62 -5.43 12.83 -12.03
C ALA A 62 -6.95 12.53 -12.07
N ALA A 63 -7.33 11.28 -12.34
CA ALA A 63 -8.73 10.84 -12.40
C ALA A 63 -9.30 10.46 -11.02
N SER A 64 -8.46 10.01 -10.09
CA SER A 64 -8.85 9.59 -8.74
C SER A 64 -9.67 10.63 -7.97
N PRO A 65 -9.34 11.94 -7.98
CA PRO A 65 -10.13 12.98 -7.30
C PRO A 65 -11.58 13.05 -7.79
N HIS A 66 -11.82 12.70 -9.05
CA HIS A 66 -13.16 12.70 -9.66
C HIS A 66 -13.91 11.38 -9.42
N LEU A 67 -13.18 10.29 -9.20
CA LEU A 67 -13.72 8.94 -8.99
C LEU A 67 -13.82 8.57 -7.51
N ASN A 68 -13.32 9.41 -6.59
CA ASN A 68 -13.28 9.15 -5.15
C ASN A 68 -12.60 7.81 -4.79
N VAL A 69 -11.66 7.37 -5.62
CA VAL A 69 -10.93 6.10 -5.43
C VAL A 69 -9.58 6.42 -4.80
N PRO A 70 -9.19 5.76 -3.69
CA PRO A 70 -7.91 6.04 -3.03
C PRO A 70 -6.73 5.74 -3.95
N THR A 71 -5.76 6.66 -4.00
CA THR A 71 -4.53 6.47 -4.79
C THR A 71 -3.48 5.66 -4.03
N LYS A 72 -2.46 5.19 -4.75
CA LYS A 72 -1.29 4.56 -4.11
C LYS A 72 -0.57 5.52 -3.14
N GLN A 73 -0.58 6.82 -3.44
CA GLN A 73 0.02 7.83 -2.58
C GLN A 73 -0.76 8.01 -1.29
N ASP A 74 -2.09 7.96 -1.36
CA ASP A 74 -2.94 8.03 -0.16
C ASP A 74 -2.71 6.83 0.75
N LEU A 75 -2.62 5.62 0.17
CA LEU A 75 -2.27 4.41 0.92
C LEU A 75 -0.89 4.53 1.57
N ALA A 76 0.12 5.01 0.84
CA ALA A 76 1.47 5.21 1.38
C ALA A 76 1.48 6.22 2.54
N ASN A 77 0.74 7.32 2.40
CA ASN A 77 0.61 8.34 3.44
C ASN A 77 -0.09 7.79 4.69
N ILE A 78 -1.19 7.04 4.51
CA ILE A 78 -1.90 6.38 5.62
C ILE A 78 -0.98 5.38 6.32
N SER A 79 -0.27 4.54 5.57
CA SER A 79 0.69 3.58 6.15
C SER A 79 1.79 4.29 6.95
N LYS A 80 2.32 5.41 6.45
CA LYS A 80 3.31 6.20 7.18
C LYS A 80 2.74 6.77 8.49
N LEU A 81 1.52 7.29 8.47
CA LEU A 81 0.85 7.79 9.67
C LEU A 81 0.60 6.66 10.68
N ILE A 82 0.19 5.48 10.22
CA ILE A 82 0.00 4.30 11.08
C ILE A 82 1.30 3.93 11.78
N ILE A 83 2.40 3.83 11.04
CA ILE A 83 3.73 3.53 11.61
C ILE A 83 4.14 4.59 12.65
N GLN A 84 3.91 5.88 12.35
CA GLN A 84 4.22 6.95 13.30
C GLN A 84 3.36 6.91 14.55
N VAL A 85 2.11 6.47 14.44
CA VAL A 85 1.22 6.29 15.59
C VAL A 85 1.67 5.09 16.41
N GLU A 86 2.01 3.97 15.77
CA GLU A 86 2.56 2.77 16.42
C GLU A 86 3.82 3.10 17.23
N GLU A 87 4.81 3.75 16.62
CA GLU A 87 6.03 4.17 17.30
C GLU A 87 5.75 5.11 18.49
N LYS A 88 4.81 6.05 18.35
CA LYS A 88 4.44 6.95 19.45
C LYS A 88 3.71 6.23 20.58
N VAL A 89 2.87 5.25 20.26
CA VAL A 89 2.16 4.44 21.27
C VAL A 89 3.16 3.56 22.03
N ASP A 90 4.15 2.99 21.34
CA ASP A 90 5.20 2.20 21.98
C ASP A 90 6.02 3.05 22.97
N VAL A 91 6.47 4.24 22.56
CA VAL A 91 7.18 5.17 23.45
C VAL A 91 6.33 5.55 24.67
N LEU A 92 5.02 5.75 24.48
CA LEU A 92 4.12 6.07 25.57
C LEU A 92 3.95 4.87 26.51
N SER A 93 3.88 3.65 25.97
CA SER A 93 3.82 2.41 26.75
C SER A 93 5.06 2.25 27.63
N ASP A 94 6.25 2.45 27.06
CA ASP A 94 7.52 2.39 27.79
C ASP A 94 7.57 3.43 28.92
N GLN A 95 7.13 4.66 28.66
CA GLN A 95 7.07 5.73 29.66
C GLN A 95 6.08 5.42 30.79
N VAL A 96 4.92 4.84 30.47
CA VAL A 96 3.93 4.41 31.47
C VAL A 96 4.48 3.26 32.30
N GLU A 97 5.22 2.33 31.70
CA GLU A 97 5.88 1.25 32.42
C GLU A 97 6.95 1.79 33.38
N GLU A 98 7.84 2.66 32.90
CA GLU A 98 8.85 3.33 33.74
C GLU A 98 8.19 4.13 34.89
N LEU A 99 7.14 4.88 34.59
CA LEU A 99 6.42 5.64 35.60
C LEU A 99 5.76 4.70 36.64
N THR A 100 5.18 3.60 36.18
CA THR A 100 4.60 2.59 37.07
C THR A 100 5.67 1.94 37.95
N GLU A 101 6.85 1.65 37.41
CA GLU A 101 7.97 1.12 38.18
C GLU A 101 8.52 2.13 39.20
N THR A 102 8.65 3.40 38.82
CA THR A 102 9.09 4.46 39.74
C THR A 102 8.09 4.65 40.88
N VAL A 103 6.78 4.68 40.61
CA VAL A 103 5.73 4.73 41.64
C VAL A 103 5.77 3.51 42.55
N LYS A 104 5.91 2.30 42.00
CA LYS A 104 6.06 1.06 42.79
C LYS A 104 7.31 1.08 43.68
N ARG A 105 8.42 1.64 43.20
CA ARG A 105 9.67 1.78 43.95
C ARG A 105 9.52 2.77 45.09
N LEU A 106 8.94 3.95 44.82
CA LEU A 106 8.66 4.97 45.84
C LEU A 106 7.71 4.45 46.93
N ASN A 107 6.69 3.68 46.57
CA ASN A 107 5.78 3.03 47.54
C ASN A 107 6.46 1.94 48.38
N LYS A 108 7.49 1.25 47.86
CA LYS A 108 8.26 0.26 48.63
C LYS A 108 9.27 0.89 49.58
N GLU A 109 9.78 2.08 49.26
CA GLU A 109 10.79 2.79 50.05
C GLU A 109 10.20 3.63 51.20
N GLN A 110 8.87 3.81 51.26
CA GLN A 110 8.18 4.42 52.41
C GLN A 110 7.48 3.38 53.29
N PRO A 111 8.11 2.90 54.39
CA PRO A 111 7.35 2.27 55.45
C PRO A 111 6.64 3.36 56.28
N LEU A 112 5.31 3.43 56.10
CA LEU A 112 4.33 4.09 57.00
C LEU A 112 4.45 5.62 57.16
N GLN A 113 3.57 6.36 56.47
CA GLN A 113 2.74 7.44 57.03
C GLN A 113 1.85 8.09 55.95
N SER A 114 0.58 7.70 55.89
CA SER A 114 -0.58 8.60 55.67
C SER A 114 -1.84 7.79 55.40
N SER A 115 -2.58 7.47 56.46
CA SER A 115 -4.03 7.51 56.37
C SER A 115 -4.40 8.97 56.05
N GLN A 116 -5.34 9.19 55.11
CA GLN A 116 -5.95 10.48 54.73
C GLN A 116 -5.46 11.16 53.43
N THR A 117 -5.41 10.48 52.28
CA THR A 117 -5.45 11.17 50.96
C THR A 117 -6.23 10.43 49.85
N ASP A 118 -6.82 9.26 50.13
CA ASP A 118 -7.43 8.43 49.07
C ASP A 118 -8.72 8.99 48.47
N ALA A 119 -9.49 9.82 49.20
CA ALA A 119 -10.79 10.30 48.72
C ALA A 119 -10.72 11.47 47.73
N SER A 120 -9.78 12.42 47.88
CA SER A 120 -9.70 13.58 46.97
C SER A 120 -8.94 13.31 45.67
N VAL A 121 -8.09 12.28 45.63
CA VAL A 121 -7.35 11.88 44.43
C VAL A 121 -8.23 11.03 43.50
N SER A 122 -9.14 10.19 44.03
CA SER A 122 -10.08 9.47 43.16
C SER A 122 -11.09 10.41 42.49
N ASP A 123 -11.62 11.39 43.23
CA ASP A 123 -12.59 12.35 42.69
C ASP A 123 -11.99 13.24 41.59
N THR A 124 -10.68 13.54 41.65
CA THR A 124 -9.98 14.32 40.61
C THR A 124 -9.61 13.48 39.39
N LEU A 125 -9.16 12.23 39.59
CA LEU A 125 -8.88 11.29 38.50
C LEU A 125 -10.14 10.87 37.74
N ASP A 126 -11.26 10.68 38.43
CA ASP A 126 -12.55 10.35 37.83
C ASP A 126 -13.10 11.53 37.00
N LEU A 127 -12.81 12.77 37.42
CA LEU A 127 -13.24 13.97 36.70
C LEU A 127 -12.40 14.20 35.43
N GLU A 128 -11.07 14.02 35.49
CA GLU A 128 -10.20 14.10 34.30
C GLU A 128 -10.49 12.97 33.31
N SER A 129 -10.79 11.76 33.80
CA SER A 129 -11.17 10.63 32.94
C SER A 129 -12.46 10.91 32.17
N LYS A 130 -13.47 11.48 32.84
CA LYS A 130 -14.72 11.93 32.19
C LYS A 130 -14.48 13.03 31.16
N GLN A 131 -13.63 14.01 31.47
CA GLN A 131 -13.29 15.08 30.52
C GLN A 131 -12.58 14.54 29.28
N TRP A 132 -11.70 13.55 29.46
CA TRP A 132 -11.05 12.87 28.34
C TRP A 132 -12.06 12.14 27.47
N GLU A 133 -12.96 11.35 28.08
CA GLU A 133 -14.05 10.65 27.39
C GLU A 133 -14.97 11.59 26.60
N ASP A 134 -15.36 12.71 27.21
CA ASP A 134 -16.15 13.76 26.56
C ASP A 134 -15.42 14.37 25.35
N SER A 135 -14.11 14.62 25.46
CA SER A 135 -13.31 15.14 24.34
C SER A 135 -13.18 14.14 23.17
N ILE A 136 -13.16 12.84 23.49
CA ILE A 136 -13.11 11.78 22.49
C ILE A 136 -14.46 11.69 21.77
N GLN A 137 -15.56 11.76 22.50
CA GLN A 137 -16.91 11.80 21.92
C GLN A 137 -17.08 13.01 20.99
N GLU A 138 -16.66 14.21 21.40
CA GLU A 138 -16.73 15.41 20.56
C GLU A 138 -15.91 15.26 19.26
N ARG A 139 -14.73 14.63 19.33
CA ARG A 139 -13.90 14.38 18.15
C ARG A 139 -14.51 13.36 17.20
N ILE A 140 -15.17 12.31 17.72
CA ILE A 140 -15.89 11.32 16.90
C ILE A 140 -17.05 11.99 16.17
N GLU A 141 -17.86 12.77 16.89
CA GLU A 141 -19.00 13.49 16.31
C GLU A 141 -18.54 14.46 15.21
N ARG A 142 -17.43 15.17 15.41
CA ARG A 142 -16.83 16.03 14.37
C ARG A 142 -16.40 15.23 13.13
N LEU A 143 -15.82 14.06 13.30
CA LEU A 143 -15.43 13.20 12.17
C LEU A 143 -16.65 12.66 11.42
N GLU A 144 -17.71 12.30 12.12
CA GLU A 144 -18.98 11.90 11.52
C GLU A 144 -19.61 13.06 10.75
N ALA A 145 -19.64 14.26 11.33
CA ALA A 145 -20.13 15.46 10.66
C ALA A 145 -19.31 15.78 9.39
N LEU A 146 -17.97 15.66 9.44
CA LEU A 146 -17.11 15.84 8.27
C LEU A 146 -17.36 14.78 7.20
N LYS A 147 -17.58 13.52 7.59
CA LYS A 147 -17.94 12.42 6.69
C LYS A 147 -19.29 12.68 6.02
N GLU A 148 -20.29 13.15 6.76
CA GLU A 148 -21.62 13.49 6.23
C GLU A 148 -21.58 14.74 5.34
N MET A 149 -20.77 15.75 5.66
CA MET A 149 -20.54 16.91 4.79
C MET A 149 -19.85 16.49 3.49
N ALA A 150 -18.84 15.62 3.55
CA ALA A 150 -18.20 15.07 2.38
C ALA A 150 -19.18 14.24 1.53
N ALA A 151 -20.00 13.38 2.16
CA ALA A 151 -21.02 12.59 1.48
C ALA A 151 -22.09 13.45 0.80
N ASN A 152 -22.53 14.54 1.44
CA ASN A 152 -23.50 15.48 0.86
C ASN A 152 -22.92 16.35 -0.26
N SER A 153 -21.62 16.66 -0.22
CA SER A 153 -20.89 17.30 -1.34
C SER A 153 -20.75 16.40 -2.57
N LEU A 154 -20.98 15.09 -2.42
CA LEU A 154 -20.81 14.08 -3.45
C LEU A 154 -22.10 13.69 -4.18
N LYS A 155 -23.22 14.40 -3.99
CA LYS A 155 -24.46 14.18 -4.78
C LYS A 155 -24.20 14.52 -6.26
N PRO A 156 -24.17 13.53 -7.17
CA PRO A 156 -23.87 13.75 -8.58
C PRO A 156 -25.18 13.99 -9.34
N GLU A 157 -25.95 15.02 -8.99
CA GLU A 157 -27.32 15.13 -9.52
C GLU A 157 -27.44 15.88 -10.87
N ALA A 158 -26.36 16.42 -11.44
CA ALA A 158 -26.45 17.11 -12.74
C ALA A 158 -25.36 16.76 -13.77
N THR A 159 -24.18 16.27 -13.34
CA THR A 159 -23.05 16.04 -14.26
C THR A 159 -22.92 14.58 -14.71
N SER A 160 -23.18 13.61 -13.82
CA SER A 160 -23.02 12.17 -14.11
C SER A 160 -23.97 11.65 -15.19
N ALA A 161 -25.23 12.09 -15.20
CA ALA A 161 -26.21 11.69 -16.21
C ALA A 161 -25.86 12.24 -17.62
N LYS A 162 -25.24 13.42 -17.69
CA LYS A 162 -24.81 14.02 -18.96
C LYS A 162 -23.54 13.36 -19.50
N ILE A 163 -22.59 13.01 -18.63
CA ILE A 163 -21.34 12.33 -19.00
C ILE A 163 -21.60 10.88 -19.45
N ARG A 164 -22.57 10.17 -18.86
CA ARG A 164 -22.93 8.80 -19.27
C ARG A 164 -23.45 8.68 -20.71
N ASN A 165 -24.04 9.75 -21.26
CA ASN A 165 -24.62 9.76 -22.60
C ASN A 165 -23.73 10.48 -23.64
N MET A 166 -22.51 10.87 -23.28
CA MET A 166 -21.59 11.57 -24.19
C MET A 166 -20.56 10.59 -24.77
N ASP A 167 -20.36 10.68 -26.07
CA ASP A 167 -19.32 9.94 -26.76
C ASP A 167 -17.93 10.34 -26.26
N ILE A 168 -17.00 9.39 -26.23
CA ILE A 168 -15.60 9.58 -25.79
C ILE A 168 -14.93 10.76 -26.50
N PHE A 169 -15.26 10.99 -27.78
CA PHE A 169 -14.73 12.12 -28.56
C PHE A 169 -15.23 13.48 -28.06
N GLN A 170 -16.46 13.56 -27.56
CA GLN A 170 -17.02 14.80 -27.00
C GLN A 170 -16.42 15.12 -25.63
N LEU A 171 -16.11 14.09 -24.83
CA LEU A 171 -15.38 14.25 -23.57
C LEU A 171 -13.96 14.77 -23.80
N LEU A 172 -13.29 14.29 -24.86
CA LEU A 172 -11.95 14.73 -25.24
C LEU A 172 -11.94 16.19 -25.71
N ASP A 173 -12.91 16.61 -26.53
CA ASP A 173 -13.04 18.01 -26.98
C ASP A 173 -13.32 18.96 -25.81
N MET A 174 -14.15 18.54 -24.84
CA MET A 174 -14.38 19.31 -23.62
C MET A 174 -13.11 19.47 -22.77
N LEU A 175 -12.31 18.42 -22.63
CA LEU A 175 -11.05 18.47 -21.88
C LEU A 175 -10.03 19.39 -22.56
N GLN A 176 -9.98 19.36 -23.90
CA GLN A 176 -9.11 20.22 -24.68
C GLN A 176 -9.54 21.69 -24.65
N ARG A 177 -10.85 21.98 -24.62
CA ARG A 177 -11.35 23.34 -24.42
C ARG A 177 -11.06 23.87 -23.02
N LYS A 178 -11.29 23.06 -21.98
CA LYS A 178 -11.05 23.49 -20.58
C LYS A 178 -9.58 23.81 -20.31
N LYS A 179 -8.64 23.12 -20.96
CA LYS A 179 -7.19 23.40 -20.87
C LYS A 179 -6.76 24.67 -21.61
N LYS A 180 -7.62 25.25 -22.45
CA LYS A 180 -7.34 26.47 -23.23
C LYS A 180 -7.85 27.74 -22.54
N ASP A 181 -8.71 27.57 -21.52
CA ASP A 181 -9.34 28.66 -20.76
C ASP A 181 -8.69 28.88 -19.37
N GLU A 182 -7.58 28.17 -19.06
CA GLU A 182 -6.62 28.49 -17.98
C GLU A 182 -5.32 29.04 -18.58
#